data_AF-F2R979-F1
#
_entry.id   AF-F2R979-F1
#
_cell.length_a   1.000
_cell.length_b   1.000
_cell.length_c   1.000
_cell.angle_alpha   90.00
_cell.angle_beta   90.00
_cell.angle_gamma   90.00
#
_symmetry.space_group_name_H-M   'P 1'
#
loop_
_entity.id
_entity.type
_entity.pdbx_description
1 polymer ?
#
loop_
_entity_poly.entity_id
_entity_poly.type
_entity_poly.pdbx_seq_one_letter_code
_entity_poly.pdbx_strand_id
1 'polypeptide(L)'
;MNFRLPRAPEEEISLEPDPLEEFGAAGEFDPVRLPEGDLDSIQATVRKLLDRSAEQARQLDHLAAAPGPASLPGFGLPTMPAAAMMPPEPRPILELDGEEYESELDLLTDWVEDFLMPTYGSEVTTASPWCDQWQEHLDVVAWLHALWMAYLQHKDPEAGPAGPFVWHRDFLTHCMAAIRAAGGPLSACQTDPERPSHRLLRGPGRSVRAVARDAETAQAEE
;
A
#
# COMPACT_ATOMS: atom_id res chain seq x y z
N MET A 1 37.27 3.05 34.05
CA MET A 1 36.80 1.66 34.22
C MET A 1 36.93 0.98 32.86
N ASN A 2 37.96 0.14 32.70
CA ASN A 2 38.20 -0.62 31.46
C ASN A 2 37.54 -1.99 31.59
N PHE A 3 36.51 -2.27 30.80
CA PHE A 3 35.93 -3.61 30.71
C PHE A 3 36.73 -4.44 29.72
N ARG A 4 37.49 -5.40 30.26
CA ARG A 4 38.22 -6.42 29.51
C ARG A 4 37.26 -7.61 29.34
N LEU A 5 36.84 -7.87 28.10
CA LEU A 5 36.07 -9.08 27.78
C LEU A 5 36.95 -10.33 27.98
N PRO A 6 36.42 -11.44 28.53
CA PRO A 6 37.15 -12.69 28.63
C PRO A 6 37.34 -13.33 27.24
N ARG A 7 38.56 -13.79 26.96
CA ARG A 7 38.93 -14.57 25.78
C ARG A 7 38.29 -15.96 25.91
N ALA A 8 37.48 -16.35 24.93
CA ALA A 8 36.92 -17.70 24.83
C ALA A 8 38.05 -18.72 24.67
N PRO A 9 37.89 -19.97 25.15
CA PRO A 9 38.85 -21.03 24.90
C PRO A 9 38.89 -21.35 23.39
N GLU A 10 40.10 -21.46 22.86
CA GLU A 10 40.36 -21.93 21.50
C GLU A 10 40.03 -23.42 21.45
N GLU A 11 38.84 -23.77 20.96
CA GLU A 11 38.58 -25.12 20.48
C GLU A 11 39.51 -25.35 19.28
N GLU A 12 40.49 -26.24 19.46
CA GLU A 12 41.17 -26.91 18.36
C GLU A 12 40.11 -27.60 17.51
N ILE A 13 39.70 -26.92 16.43
CA ILE A 13 38.97 -27.54 15.34
C ILE A 13 39.96 -28.54 14.73
N SER A 14 39.83 -29.80 15.12
CA SER A 14 40.34 -30.92 14.32
C SER A 14 39.72 -30.78 12.94
N LEU A 15 40.49 -30.23 12.01
CA LEU A 15 40.25 -30.30 10.59
C LEU A 15 40.27 -31.78 10.23
N GLU A 16 39.10 -32.39 10.16
CA GLU A 16 38.92 -33.62 9.39
C GLU A 16 39.51 -33.38 7.99
N PRO A 17 40.29 -34.32 7.45
CA PRO A 17 40.88 -34.14 6.13
C PRO A 17 39.75 -33.96 5.11
N ASP A 18 39.90 -32.92 4.30
CA ASP A 18 39.01 -32.61 3.18
C ASP A 18 38.83 -33.88 2.31
N PRO A 19 37.59 -34.39 2.12
CA PRO A 19 37.35 -35.63 1.39
C PRO A 19 37.63 -35.52 -0.11
N LEU A 20 38.23 -34.41 -0.56
CA LEU A 20 38.51 -34.11 -1.96
C LEU A 20 39.99 -34.27 -2.37
N GLU A 21 40.89 -34.65 -1.46
CA GLU A 21 42.31 -34.91 -1.80
C GLU A 21 42.63 -36.36 -2.21
N GLU A 22 41.63 -37.19 -2.56
CA GLU A 22 41.86 -38.56 -3.08
C GLU A 22 41.56 -38.72 -4.59
N PHE A 23 41.65 -37.66 -5.38
CA PHE A 23 41.51 -37.75 -6.84
C PHE A 23 42.66 -37.08 -7.59
N GLY A 24 43.88 -37.46 -7.21
CA GLY A 24 45.09 -37.19 -7.97
C GLY A 24 45.49 -38.37 -8.85
N ALA A 25 44.72 -38.69 -9.89
CA ALA A 25 45.22 -39.44 -11.03
C ALA A 25 44.37 -39.08 -12.26
N ALA A 26 45.04 -38.80 -13.39
CA ALA A 26 44.43 -38.52 -14.67
C ALA A 26 43.36 -39.57 -15.03
N GLY A 27 42.10 -39.26 -14.72
CA GLY A 27 40.94 -39.98 -15.20
C GLY A 27 40.47 -39.27 -16.46
N GLU A 28 40.82 -39.83 -17.61
CA GLU A 28 40.05 -39.68 -18.84
C GLU A 28 38.56 -39.58 -18.46
N PHE A 29 37.87 -38.48 -18.81
CA PHE A 29 36.40 -38.46 -18.72
C PHE A 29 35.92 -39.51 -19.72
N ASP A 30 35.75 -40.75 -19.25
CA ASP A 30 35.17 -41.81 -20.05
C ASP A 30 33.78 -41.33 -20.44
N PRO A 31 33.51 -41.06 -21.74
CA PRO A 31 32.19 -40.61 -22.14
C PRO A 31 31.21 -41.68 -21.67
N VAL A 32 30.25 -41.30 -20.83
CA VAL A 32 29.20 -42.22 -20.36
C VAL A 32 28.51 -42.80 -21.59
N ARG A 33 28.93 -44.00 -21.97
CA ARG A 33 28.38 -44.79 -23.08
C ARG A 33 27.05 -45.34 -22.58
N LEU A 34 26.02 -44.51 -22.64
CA LEU A 34 24.65 -45.00 -22.53
C LEU A 34 24.45 -46.02 -23.66
N PRO A 35 24.01 -47.25 -23.38
CA PRO A 35 23.67 -48.20 -24.44
C PRO A 35 22.61 -47.53 -25.33
N GLU A 36 22.72 -47.66 -26.66
CA GLU A 36 21.89 -46.90 -27.61
C GLU A 36 20.38 -46.97 -27.29
N GLY A 37 19.91 -48.10 -26.75
CA GLY A 37 18.52 -48.27 -26.32
C GLY A 37 18.07 -47.37 -25.16
N ASP A 38 18.98 -46.87 -24.32
CA ASP A 38 18.66 -45.98 -23.20
C ASP A 38 18.55 -44.51 -23.65
N LEU A 39 19.36 -44.11 -24.64
CA LEU A 39 19.23 -42.80 -25.29
C LEU A 39 17.91 -42.67 -26.06
N ASP A 40 17.49 -43.73 -26.75
CA ASP A 40 16.21 -43.76 -27.45
C ASP A 40 15.02 -43.69 -26.47
N SER A 41 15.14 -44.34 -25.30
CA SER A 41 14.16 -44.30 -24.22
C SER A 41 14.04 -42.91 -23.58
N ILE A 42 15.19 -42.26 -23.33
CA ILE A 42 15.24 -40.87 -22.84
C ILE A 42 14.68 -39.92 -23.90
N GLN A 43 15.07 -40.07 -25.16
CA GLN A 43 14.56 -39.24 -26.25
C GLN A 43 13.04 -39.40 -26.43
N ALA A 44 12.52 -40.62 -26.31
CA ALA A 44 11.10 -40.91 -26.32
C ALA A 44 10.39 -40.26 -25.11
N THR A 45 11.03 -40.26 -23.94
CA THR A 45 10.49 -39.63 -22.73
C THR A 45 10.45 -38.11 -22.87
N VAL A 46 11.50 -37.48 -23.41
CA VAL A 46 11.54 -36.04 -23.69
C VAL A 46 10.48 -35.65 -24.72
N ARG A 47 10.34 -36.41 -25.82
CA ARG A 47 9.27 -36.19 -26.81
C ARG A 47 7.89 -36.26 -26.17
N LYS A 48 7.65 -37.28 -25.33
CA LYS A 48 6.39 -37.44 -24.60
C LYS A 48 6.11 -36.28 -23.63
N LEU A 49 7.15 -35.75 -22.98
CA LEU A 49 7.02 -34.59 -22.09
C LEU A 49 6.71 -33.30 -22.88
N LEU A 50 7.35 -33.10 -24.04
CA LEU A 50 7.06 -31.97 -24.92
C LEU A 50 5.63 -32.04 -25.47
N ASP A 51 5.17 -33.21 -25.90
CA ASP A 51 3.79 -33.42 -26.36
C ASP A 51 2.77 -33.13 -25.25
N ARG A 52 3.07 -33.57 -24.01
CA ARG A 52 2.23 -33.28 -22.84
C ARG A 52 2.19 -31.80 -22.51
N SER A 53 3.32 -31.10 -22.63
CA SER A 53 3.39 -29.65 -22.43
C SER A 53 2.58 -28.89 -23.47
N ALA A 54 2.63 -29.32 -24.74
CA ALA A 54 1.84 -28.71 -25.82
C ALA A 54 0.34 -28.93 -25.61
N GLU A 55 -0.05 -30.11 -25.11
CA GLU A 55 -1.45 -30.39 -24.78
C GLU A 55 -1.95 -29.54 -23.61
N GLN A 56 -1.14 -29.39 -22.55
CA GLN A 56 -1.49 -28.51 -21.43
C GLN A 56 -1.63 -27.05 -21.88
N ALA A 57 -0.78 -26.56 -22.78
CA ALA A 57 -0.91 -25.21 -23.34
C ALA A 57 -2.24 -25.04 -24.10
N ARG A 58 -2.62 -26.01 -24.94
CA ARG A 58 -3.92 -25.99 -25.63
C ARG A 58 -5.12 -26.05 -24.68
N GLN A 59 -5.01 -26.79 -23.59
CA GLN A 59 -6.04 -26.84 -22.55
C GLN A 59 -6.17 -25.51 -21.83
N LEU A 60 -5.04 -24.85 -21.51
CA LEU A 60 -5.06 -23.51 -20.92
C LEU A 60 -5.64 -22.48 -21.89
N ASP A 61 -5.27 -22.52 -23.17
CA ASP A 61 -5.85 -21.64 -24.19
C ASP A 61 -7.37 -21.87 -24.35
N HIS A 62 -7.84 -23.11 -24.29
CA HIS A 62 -9.27 -23.42 -24.34
C HIS A 62 -10.02 -22.94 -23.09
N LEU A 63 -9.41 -23.03 -21.91
CA LEU A 63 -9.98 -22.51 -20.65
C LEU A 63 -9.98 -20.99 -20.63
N ALA A 64 -8.95 -20.34 -21.17
CA ALA A 64 -8.86 -18.89 -21.32
C ALA A 64 -9.81 -18.35 -22.40
N ALA A 65 -10.09 -19.13 -23.44
CA ALA A 65 -11.03 -18.80 -24.52
C ALA A 65 -12.48 -19.15 -24.19
N ALA A 66 -12.75 -19.77 -23.03
CA ALA A 66 -14.12 -19.95 -22.55
C ALA A 66 -14.76 -18.57 -22.38
N PRO A 67 -15.96 -18.32 -22.92
CA PRO A 67 -16.61 -17.04 -22.77
C PRO A 67 -16.81 -16.79 -21.27
N GLY A 68 -16.56 -15.55 -20.83
CA GLY A 68 -16.76 -15.11 -19.45
C GLY A 68 -18.16 -15.48 -18.92
N PRO A 69 -18.35 -15.43 -17.59
CA PRO A 69 -19.47 -16.07 -16.90
C PRO A 69 -20.78 -15.84 -17.64
N ALA A 70 -21.37 -16.94 -18.10
CA ALA A 70 -22.63 -16.93 -18.81
C ALA A 70 -23.67 -16.18 -17.98
N SER A 71 -24.22 -15.11 -18.58
CA SER A 71 -25.51 -14.58 -18.20
C SER A 71 -26.49 -15.73 -18.01
N LEU A 72 -27.11 -15.81 -16.84
CA LEU A 72 -28.23 -16.71 -16.58
C LEU A 72 -29.31 -16.49 -17.67
N PRO A 73 -29.82 -17.54 -18.33
CA PRO A 73 -30.77 -17.37 -19.41
C PRO A 73 -32.12 -16.92 -18.84
N GLY A 74 -32.51 -15.67 -19.11
CA GLY A 74 -33.84 -15.16 -18.72
C GLY A 74 -34.00 -13.64 -18.73
N PHE A 75 -32.92 -12.86 -18.65
CA PHE A 75 -32.96 -11.40 -18.75
C PHE A 75 -32.01 -10.93 -19.84
N GLY A 76 -32.57 -10.64 -21.02
CA GLY A 76 -31.83 -10.04 -22.13
C GLY A 76 -31.54 -8.57 -21.83
N LEU A 77 -30.36 -8.29 -21.26
CA LEU A 77 -29.78 -6.96 -21.29
C LEU A 77 -28.55 -7.00 -22.23
N PRO A 78 -28.37 -5.98 -23.08
CA PRO A 78 -27.28 -5.96 -24.04
C PRO A 78 -25.92 -5.98 -23.33
N THR A 79 -25.03 -6.86 -23.77
CA THR A 79 -23.59 -6.86 -23.43
C THR A 79 -23.00 -5.53 -23.89
N MET A 80 -22.87 -4.59 -22.96
CA MET A 80 -22.01 -3.44 -23.13
C MET A 80 -20.56 -3.93 -23.15
N PRO A 81 -19.66 -3.32 -23.93
CA PRO A 81 -18.24 -3.67 -23.87
C PRO A 81 -17.79 -3.47 -22.42
N ALA A 82 -17.12 -4.48 -21.87
CA ALA A 82 -16.28 -4.32 -20.71
C ALA A 82 -15.11 -3.42 -21.10
N ALA A 83 -15.37 -2.12 -21.31
CA ALA A 83 -14.40 -1.13 -20.95
C ALA A 83 -14.03 -1.48 -19.52
N ALA A 84 -12.79 -1.93 -19.33
CA ALA A 84 -12.26 -2.23 -18.02
C ALA A 84 -12.77 -1.14 -17.08
N MET A 85 -13.60 -1.51 -16.10
CA MET A 85 -13.85 -0.70 -14.93
C MET A 85 -12.52 -0.67 -14.19
N MET A 86 -11.56 0.06 -14.78
CA MET A 86 -10.41 0.54 -14.05
C MET A 86 -11.02 1.23 -12.84
N PRO A 87 -10.64 0.82 -11.62
CA PRO A 87 -11.10 1.52 -10.44
C PRO A 87 -10.84 3.01 -10.66
N PRO A 88 -11.82 3.88 -10.34
CA PRO A 88 -11.62 5.31 -10.46
C PRO A 88 -10.30 5.69 -9.79
N GLU A 89 -9.51 6.53 -10.46
CA GLU A 89 -8.23 6.97 -9.93
C GLU A 89 -8.46 7.66 -8.58
N PRO A 90 -7.71 7.32 -7.52
CA PRO A 90 -7.93 7.90 -6.21
C PRO A 90 -7.67 9.41 -6.26
N ARG A 91 -8.72 10.20 -6.06
CA ARG A 91 -8.65 11.66 -6.02
C ARG A 91 -8.69 12.16 -4.57
N PRO A 92 -7.92 13.21 -4.22
CA PRO A 92 -8.08 13.88 -2.94
C PRO A 92 -9.51 14.40 -2.74
N ILE A 93 -10.06 14.26 -1.54
CA ILE A 93 -11.45 14.65 -1.22
C ILE A 93 -11.78 16.11 -1.58
N LEU A 94 -10.82 17.04 -1.45
CA LEU A 94 -11.01 18.45 -1.77
C LEU A 94 -11.11 18.74 -3.28
N GLU A 95 -10.89 17.75 -4.13
CA GLU A 95 -11.11 17.82 -5.59
C GLU A 95 -12.46 17.24 -6.01
N LEU A 96 -13.25 16.73 -5.05
CA LEU A 96 -14.59 16.22 -5.27
C LEU A 96 -15.62 17.34 -5.06
N ASP A 97 -16.75 17.24 -5.75
CA ASP A 97 -17.82 18.24 -5.69
C ASP A 97 -19.18 17.59 -5.41
N GLY A 98 -20.07 18.34 -4.76
CA GLY A 98 -21.47 17.96 -4.57
C GLY A 98 -21.65 16.62 -3.85
N GLU A 99 -22.50 15.75 -4.41
CA GLU A 99 -22.86 14.46 -3.81
C GLU A 99 -21.67 13.50 -3.67
N GLU A 100 -20.68 13.60 -4.56
CA GLU A 100 -19.45 12.78 -4.48
C GLU A 100 -18.62 13.17 -3.26
N TYR A 101 -18.47 14.47 -3.00
CA TYR A 101 -17.77 14.99 -1.82
C TYR A 101 -18.45 14.55 -0.52
N GLU A 102 -19.78 14.72 -0.42
CA GLU A 102 -20.53 14.35 0.77
C GLU A 102 -20.46 12.84 1.04
N SER A 103 -20.57 12.01 -0.01
CA SER A 103 -20.47 10.55 0.11
C SER A 103 -19.09 10.11 0.62
N GLU A 104 -18.01 10.72 0.13
CA GLU A 104 -16.67 10.41 0.62
C GLU A 104 -16.42 10.95 2.04
N LEU A 105 -17.00 12.10 2.38
CA LEU A 105 -16.90 12.65 3.73
C LEU A 105 -17.62 11.76 4.75
N ASP A 106 -18.76 11.15 4.39
CA ASP A 106 -19.47 10.18 5.22
C ASP A 106 -18.61 8.92 5.45
N LEU A 107 -18.06 8.33 4.38
CA LEU A 107 -17.18 7.16 4.50
C LEU A 107 -15.93 7.45 5.33
N LEU A 108 -15.33 8.62 5.13
CA LEU A 108 -14.21 9.07 5.94
C LEU A 108 -14.61 9.23 7.40
N THR A 109 -15.80 9.79 7.66
CA THR A 109 -16.32 9.98 9.03
C THR A 109 -16.50 8.65 9.72
N ASP A 110 -17.16 7.68 9.09
CA ASP A 110 -17.30 6.32 9.63
C ASP A 110 -15.94 5.71 9.96
N TRP A 111 -14.96 5.83 9.05
CA TRP A 111 -13.62 5.30 9.30
C TRP A 111 -12.89 6.01 10.46
N VAL A 112 -13.04 7.33 10.58
CA VAL A 112 -12.44 8.11 11.66
C VAL A 112 -13.04 7.73 13.00
N GLU A 113 -14.37 7.67 13.10
CA GLU A 113 -15.10 7.43 14.33
C GLU A 113 -15.08 5.95 14.77
N ASP A 114 -15.14 5.00 13.83
CA ASP A 114 -15.22 3.57 14.17
C ASP A 114 -13.86 2.88 14.24
N PHE A 115 -12.83 3.44 13.58
CA PHE A 115 -11.51 2.81 13.51
C PHE A 115 -10.38 3.70 14.01
N LEU A 116 -10.17 4.88 13.40
CA LEU A 116 -8.98 5.68 13.67
C LEU A 116 -8.93 6.17 15.12
N MET A 117 -9.97 6.86 15.57
CA MET A 117 -10.00 7.50 16.89
C MET A 117 -10.13 6.51 18.04
N PRO A 118 -10.97 5.46 17.97
CA PRO A 118 -10.99 4.43 19.01
C PRO A 118 -9.66 3.67 19.16
N THR A 119 -8.90 3.52 18.07
CA THR A 119 -7.65 2.73 18.07
C THR A 119 -6.42 3.58 18.39
N TYR A 120 -6.32 4.79 17.84
CA TYR A 120 -5.10 5.62 17.86
C TYR A 120 -5.32 7.00 18.49
N GLY A 121 -6.56 7.36 18.82
CA GLY A 121 -6.89 8.62 19.47
C GLY A 121 -6.49 8.59 20.94
N SER A 122 -5.34 9.18 21.28
CA SER A 122 -5.00 9.45 22.68
C SER A 122 -6.03 10.39 23.32
N GLU A 123 -6.05 10.44 24.66
CA GLU A 123 -6.87 11.38 25.43
C GLU A 123 -6.76 12.82 24.89
N VAL A 124 -7.90 13.51 24.86
CA VAL A 124 -7.97 14.92 24.43
C VAL A 124 -7.37 15.78 25.54
N THR A 125 -6.32 16.52 25.19
CA THR A 125 -5.62 17.41 26.12
C THR A 125 -5.18 18.67 25.37
N THR A 126 -4.67 19.67 26.08
CA THR A 126 -4.03 20.83 25.44
C THR A 126 -2.85 20.46 24.55
N ALA A 127 -2.16 19.34 24.82
CA ALA A 127 -1.05 18.86 24.00
C ALA A 127 -1.51 18.03 22.79
N SER A 128 -2.75 17.51 22.82
CA SER A 128 -3.34 16.65 21.80
C SER A 128 -4.84 16.98 21.64
N PRO A 129 -5.19 18.15 21.08
CA PRO A 129 -6.58 18.55 20.87
C PRO A 129 -7.29 17.61 19.89
N TRP A 130 -8.62 17.63 19.95
CA TRP A 130 -9.52 17.04 18.96
C TRP A 130 -10.71 17.99 18.75
N CYS A 131 -11.49 17.79 17.70
CA CYS A 131 -12.74 18.53 17.49
C CYS A 131 -13.83 17.55 17.11
N ASP A 132 -14.99 17.65 17.75
CA ASP A 132 -16.20 16.92 17.40
C ASP A 132 -16.76 17.35 16.03
N GLN A 133 -16.56 18.61 15.65
CA GLN A 133 -16.87 19.18 14.33
C GLN A 133 -15.64 19.25 13.42
N TRP A 134 -14.77 18.24 13.43
CA TRP A 134 -13.51 18.27 12.66
C TRP A 134 -13.74 18.39 11.14
N GLN A 135 -14.92 18.00 10.65
CA GLN A 135 -15.32 18.09 9.25
C GLN A 135 -15.39 19.54 8.74
N GLU A 136 -15.57 20.53 9.63
CA GLU A 136 -15.50 21.95 9.27
C GLU A 136 -14.07 22.44 9.00
N HIS A 137 -13.06 21.66 9.38
CA HIS A 137 -11.65 21.97 9.19
C HIS A 137 -11.12 21.31 7.91
N LEU A 138 -11.19 22.02 6.78
CA LEU A 138 -10.79 21.49 5.46
C LEU A 138 -9.35 20.94 5.41
N ASP A 139 -8.43 21.52 6.18
CA ASP A 139 -7.06 21.01 6.29
C ASP A 139 -7.01 19.66 7.02
N VAL A 140 -7.78 19.51 8.10
CA VAL A 140 -7.93 18.23 8.83
C VAL A 140 -8.61 17.19 7.94
N VAL A 141 -9.68 17.56 7.22
CA VAL A 141 -10.35 16.69 6.24
C VAL A 141 -9.34 16.17 5.20
N ALA A 142 -8.51 17.06 4.63
CA ALA A 142 -7.47 16.65 3.68
C ALA A 142 -6.43 15.70 4.29
N TRP A 143 -5.94 15.99 5.50
CA TRP A 143 -4.98 15.14 6.20
C TRP A 143 -5.55 13.74 6.48
N LEU A 144 -6.77 13.67 7.01
CA LEU A 144 -7.44 12.42 7.35
C LEU A 144 -7.77 11.60 6.11
N HIS A 145 -8.25 12.23 5.05
CA HIS A 145 -8.52 11.53 3.79
C HIS A 145 -7.24 10.98 3.16
N ALA A 146 -6.15 11.75 3.14
CA ALA A 146 -4.86 11.26 2.66
C ALA A 146 -4.33 10.08 3.51
N LEU A 147 -4.50 10.16 4.84
CA LEU A 147 -4.14 9.06 5.74
C LEU A 147 -4.99 7.80 5.47
N TRP A 148 -6.28 7.96 5.22
CA TRP A 148 -7.19 6.86 4.90
C TRP A 148 -6.86 6.22 3.55
N MET A 149 -6.58 6.99 2.51
CA MET A 149 -6.10 6.45 1.23
C MET A 149 -4.80 5.67 1.40
N ALA A 150 -3.84 6.20 2.19
CA ALA A 150 -2.61 5.49 2.51
C ALA A 150 -2.89 4.20 3.28
N TYR A 151 -3.86 4.18 4.19
CA TYR A 151 -4.28 2.97 4.90
C TYR A 151 -4.80 1.90 3.93
N LEU A 152 -5.67 2.28 2.99
CA LEU A 152 -6.21 1.37 1.99
C LEU A 152 -5.08 0.74 1.15
N GLN A 153 -4.14 1.56 0.67
CA GLN A 153 -2.99 1.07 -0.10
C GLN A 153 -2.11 0.08 0.68
N HIS A 154 -1.87 0.32 1.97
CA HIS A 154 -0.93 -0.48 2.76
C HIS A 154 -1.57 -1.68 3.46
N LYS A 155 -2.91 -1.71 3.54
CA LYS A 155 -3.68 -2.87 3.94
C LYS A 155 -3.87 -3.85 2.77
N ASP A 156 -3.73 -3.39 1.54
CA ASP A 156 -3.86 -4.23 0.35
C ASP A 156 -2.92 -5.44 0.42
N PRO A 157 -3.38 -6.66 0.03
CA PRO A 157 -2.53 -7.86 0.04
C PRO A 157 -1.23 -7.72 -0.75
N GLU A 158 -1.23 -6.93 -1.83
CA GLU A 158 -0.06 -6.71 -2.68
C GLU A 158 1.00 -5.82 -2.01
N ALA A 159 0.66 -5.09 -0.95
CA ALA A 159 1.64 -4.36 -0.13
C ALA A 159 2.54 -5.29 0.69
N GLY A 160 2.18 -6.58 0.79
CA GLY A 160 2.90 -7.58 1.56
C GLY A 160 2.72 -7.45 3.08
N PRO A 161 3.26 -8.41 3.86
CA PRO A 161 2.99 -8.51 5.29
C PRO A 161 3.55 -7.35 6.13
N ALA A 162 4.49 -6.57 5.59
CA ALA A 162 5.06 -5.40 6.25
C ALA A 162 4.23 -4.12 6.02
N GLY A 163 3.28 -4.13 5.07
CA GLY A 163 2.47 -2.96 4.69
C GLY A 163 1.86 -2.22 5.88
N PRO A 164 1.18 -2.90 6.83
CA PRO A 164 0.62 -2.25 8.00
C PRO A 164 1.66 -1.52 8.85
N PHE A 165 2.86 -2.08 9.03
CA PHE A 165 3.91 -1.44 9.84
C PHE A 165 4.49 -0.21 9.12
N VAL A 166 4.62 -0.27 7.79
CA VAL A 166 5.00 0.90 6.98
C VAL A 166 3.97 2.02 7.11
N TRP A 167 2.67 1.69 7.05
CA TRP A 167 1.60 2.67 7.25
C TRP A 167 1.69 3.40 8.59
N HIS A 168 1.93 2.66 9.67
CA HIS A 168 2.09 3.22 11.01
C HIS A 168 3.28 4.20 11.09
N ARG A 169 4.43 3.76 10.56
CA ARG A 169 5.70 4.49 10.63
C ARG A 169 5.65 5.78 9.81
N ASP A 170 5.19 5.69 8.57
CA ASP A 170 5.37 6.76 7.58
C ASP A 170 4.17 7.72 7.51
N PHE A 171 2.95 7.26 7.83
CA PHE A 171 1.74 8.03 7.59
C PHE A 171 0.98 8.34 8.87
N LEU A 172 0.60 7.31 9.64
CA LEU A 172 -0.24 7.48 10.83
C LEU A 172 0.43 8.40 11.87
N THR A 173 1.68 8.08 12.23
CA THR A 173 2.39 8.83 13.28
C THR A 173 2.56 10.29 12.89
N HIS A 174 2.88 10.54 11.62
CA HIS A 174 3.06 11.89 11.09
C HIS A 174 1.74 12.68 11.06
N CYS A 175 0.68 12.09 10.50
CA CYS A 175 -0.64 12.72 10.40
C CYS A 175 -1.20 13.06 11.78
N MET A 176 -1.20 12.11 12.72
CA MET A 176 -1.73 12.34 14.07
C MET A 176 -0.92 13.42 14.81
N ALA A 177 0.41 13.44 14.67
CA ALA A 177 1.25 14.47 15.24
C ALA A 177 1.00 15.86 14.62
N ALA A 178 0.65 15.93 13.34
CA ALA A 178 0.36 17.20 12.66
C ALA A 178 -1.01 17.76 13.07
N ILE A 179 -2.08 16.97 12.94
CA ILE A 179 -3.45 17.46 13.16
C ILE A 179 -3.74 17.72 14.65
N ARG A 180 -3.15 16.92 15.55
CA ARG A 180 -3.32 17.03 17.01
C ARG A 180 -2.13 17.73 17.69
N ALA A 181 -1.31 18.49 16.96
CA ALA A 181 -0.30 19.32 17.62
C ALA A 181 -0.98 20.44 18.45
N ALA A 182 -0.35 20.82 19.57
CA ALA A 182 -0.81 21.95 20.39
C ALA A 182 -0.89 23.30 19.64
N GLY A 183 -0.16 23.46 18.54
CA GLY A 183 -0.24 24.60 17.61
C GLY A 183 -0.74 24.22 16.22
N GLY A 184 -1.34 23.04 16.09
CA GLY A 184 -1.89 22.51 14.84
C GLY A 184 -3.26 23.10 14.49
N PRO A 185 -3.93 22.56 13.47
CA PRO A 185 -5.19 23.09 12.96
C PRO A 185 -6.34 23.05 13.97
N LEU A 186 -6.27 22.11 14.93
CA LEU A 186 -7.26 21.95 15.99
C LEU A 186 -6.87 22.67 17.30
N SER A 187 -5.82 23.50 17.31
CA SER A 187 -5.33 24.13 18.56
C SER A 187 -6.31 25.10 19.22
N ALA A 188 -7.32 25.58 18.48
CA ALA A 188 -8.38 26.43 19.00
C ALA A 188 -9.69 25.66 19.32
N CYS A 189 -9.68 24.33 19.17
CA CYS A 189 -10.82 23.45 19.41
C CYS A 189 -10.68 22.74 20.76
N GLN A 190 -11.40 21.63 20.96
CA GLN A 190 -11.53 20.94 22.24
C GLN A 190 -10.18 20.45 22.76
N THR A 191 -9.84 20.91 23.96
CA THR A 191 -8.62 20.55 24.71
C THR A 191 -8.92 19.89 26.06
N ASP A 192 -10.20 19.80 26.42
CA ASP A 192 -10.76 19.14 27.61
C ASP A 192 -12.04 18.41 27.18
N PRO A 193 -12.14 17.07 27.37
CA PRO A 193 -13.32 16.29 27.03
C PRO A 193 -14.64 16.84 27.61
N GLU A 194 -14.58 17.46 28.79
CA GLU A 194 -15.77 17.99 29.48
C GLU A 194 -16.16 19.40 29.01
N ARG A 195 -15.36 20.02 28.14
CA ARG A 195 -15.55 21.38 27.66
C ARG A 195 -15.43 21.43 26.15
N PRO A 196 -16.51 21.08 25.41
CA PRO A 196 -16.49 21.16 23.96
C PRO A 196 -16.27 22.61 23.52
N SER A 197 -15.38 22.79 22.55
CA SER A 197 -15.11 24.07 21.93
C SER A 197 -14.72 23.87 20.48
N HIS A 198 -15.33 24.64 19.59
CA HIS A 198 -15.04 24.63 18.17
C HIS A 198 -14.73 26.04 17.69
N ARG A 199 -13.61 26.21 17.00
CA ARG A 199 -13.23 27.49 16.39
C ARG A 199 -12.28 27.28 15.22
N LEU A 200 -12.70 27.72 14.04
CA LEU A 200 -11.85 27.79 12.87
C LEU A 200 -10.77 28.88 13.01
N LEU A 201 -9.51 28.47 12.83
CA LEU A 201 -8.40 29.40 12.70
C LEU A 201 -8.39 29.99 11.29
N ARG A 202 -8.29 31.31 11.18
CA ARG A 202 -8.14 31.95 9.87
C ARG A 202 -6.75 31.68 9.33
N GLY A 203 -6.70 31.09 8.14
CA GLY A 203 -5.48 31.00 7.35
C GLY A 203 -4.90 32.38 7.01
N PRO A 204 -3.63 32.42 6.59
CA PRO A 204 -3.02 33.66 6.12
C PRO A 204 -3.81 34.22 4.94
N GLY A 205 -3.91 35.55 4.87
CA GLY A 205 -4.52 36.22 3.72
C GLY A 205 -3.74 35.97 2.43
N ARG A 206 -4.34 36.35 1.29
CA ARG A 206 -3.66 36.33 -0.01
C ARG A 206 -2.36 37.14 0.04
N SER A 207 -1.34 36.66 -0.67
CA SER A 207 -0.07 37.37 -0.75
C SER A 207 -0.24 38.73 -1.43
N VAL A 208 0.62 39.69 -1.09
CA VAL A 208 0.62 41.05 -1.68
C VAL A 208 0.67 40.99 -3.21
N ARG A 209 1.42 40.05 -3.78
CA ARG A 209 1.51 39.86 -5.24
C ARG A 209 0.20 39.40 -5.86
N ALA A 210 -0.52 38.49 -5.20
CA ALA A 210 -1.82 38.02 -5.68
C ALA A 210 -2.83 39.17 -5.68
N VAL A 211 -2.88 39.93 -4.59
CA VAL A 211 -3.78 41.10 -4.46
C VAL A 211 -3.48 42.15 -5.53
N ALA A 212 -2.19 42.44 -5.79
CA ALA A 212 -1.80 43.40 -6.84
C ALA A 212 -2.26 42.94 -8.24
N ARG A 213 -2.07 41.66 -8.58
CA ARG A 213 -2.52 41.10 -9.86
C ARG A 213 -4.03 41.18 -10.04
N ASP A 214 -4.79 40.88 -8.99
CA ASP A 214 -6.25 40.93 -9.03
C ASP A 214 -6.73 42.40 -9.27
N ALA A 215 -6.04 43.38 -8.68
CA ALA A 215 -6.32 44.81 -8.90
C ALA A 215 -5.96 45.29 -10.32
N GLU A 216 -4.85 44.82 -10.89
CA GLU A 216 -4.47 45.08 -12.29
C GLU A 216 -5.48 44.47 -13.27
N THR A 217 -5.96 43.25 -12.97
CA THR A 217 -6.97 42.58 -13.80
C THR A 217 -8.30 43.35 -13.79
N ALA A 218 -8.74 43.80 -12.61
CA ALA A 218 -9.94 44.61 -12.48
C ALA A 218 -9.86 45.96 -13.22
N GLN A 219 -8.69 46.60 -13.24
CA GLN A 219 -8.46 47.85 -14.01
C GLN A 219 -8.41 47.63 -15.52
N ALA A 220 -8.07 46.42 -15.98
CA ALA A 220 -8.03 46.09 -17.40
C ALA A 220 -9.41 45.71 -17.96
N GLU A 221 -10.36 45.37 -17.08
CA GLU A 221 -11.74 45.01 -17.44
C GLU A 221 -12.70 46.22 -17.40
N GLU A 222 -12.24 47.40 -16.96
CA GLU A 222 -12.96 48.68 -16.91
C GLU A 222 -12.57 49.62 -18.08
#